data_AF-A0A1B0GH84-F1
#
_entry.id   AF-A0A1B0GH84-F1
#
_cell.length_a   1.000
_cell.length_b   1.000
_cell.length_c   1.000
_cell.angle_alpha   90.00
_cell.angle_beta   90.00
_cell.angle_gamma   90.00
#
_symmetry.space_group_name_H-M   'P 1'
#
loop_
_entity.id
_entity.type
_entity.pdbx_description
1 polymer ?
#
loop_
_entity_poly.entity_id
_entity_poly.type
_entity_poly.pdbx_seq_one_letter_code
_entity_poly.pdbx_strand_id
1 'polypeptide(L)'
;MKTVADQLNLSATNLPYHNGIIMSCNAVPLFFAKLKEEHQIEFVLTRRLNQDVLEQFFGLIRSVEGLHDDPHVLEFMHRFKRLMLSSNTELISKSRLPRNKGKTKPPEIAKPTQSMLGQMH
;
A
#
# COMPACT_ATOMS: atom_id res chain seq x y z
N MET A 1 17.61 52.01 -25.86
CA MET A 1 18.41 50.80 -25.59
C MET A 1 18.06 50.31 -24.19
N LYS A 2 17.51 49.11 -24.03
CA LYS A 2 17.28 48.53 -22.70
C LYS A 2 18.63 48.10 -22.13
N THR A 3 18.94 48.48 -20.91
CA THR A 3 20.18 48.15 -20.22
C THR A 3 20.24 46.63 -19.97
N VAL A 4 21.42 46.02 -19.93
CA VAL A 4 21.56 44.57 -19.63
C VAL A 4 20.93 44.24 -18.27
N ALA A 5 20.93 45.20 -17.33
CA ALA A 5 20.22 45.12 -16.06
C ALA A 5 18.68 44.99 -16.21
N ASP A 6 18.08 45.58 -17.25
CA ASP A 6 16.63 45.47 -17.53
C ASP A 6 16.27 44.10 -18.13
N GLN A 7 17.23 43.43 -18.78
CA GLN A 7 17.09 42.03 -19.23
C GLN A 7 17.34 41.03 -18.08
N LEU A 8 17.99 41.49 -17.01
CA LEU A 8 18.24 40.75 -15.76
C LEU A 8 17.22 41.08 -14.67
N ASN A 9 16.04 41.61 -15.03
CA ASN A 9 14.81 41.43 -14.24
C ASN A 9 14.37 39.96 -14.27
N LEU A 10 15.29 39.03 -13.98
CA LEU A 10 14.95 37.73 -13.41
C LEU A 10 14.39 38.07 -12.03
N SER A 11 13.06 38.09 -11.99
CA SER A 11 12.20 38.34 -10.83
C SER A 11 12.90 38.03 -9.50
N ALA A 12 12.90 39.02 -8.61
CA ALA A 12 13.26 38.92 -7.19
C ALA A 12 12.28 38.01 -6.42
N THR A 13 12.01 36.82 -6.94
CA THR A 13 11.11 35.81 -6.40
C THR A 13 11.93 34.55 -6.19
N ASN A 14 12.04 34.13 -4.93
CA ASN A 14 12.65 32.84 -4.63
C ASN A 14 11.85 31.74 -5.32
N LEU A 15 12.52 30.96 -6.16
CA LEU A 15 11.94 29.76 -6.76
C LEU A 15 11.58 28.78 -5.63
N PRO A 16 10.51 27.96 -5.80
CA PRO A 16 10.07 27.05 -4.75
C PRO A 16 11.17 26.14 -4.20
N TYR A 17 12.13 25.70 -5.03
CA TYR A 17 13.23 24.87 -4.58
C TYR A 17 14.23 25.61 -3.69
N HIS A 18 14.43 26.92 -3.85
CA HIS A 18 15.26 27.71 -2.93
C HIS A 18 14.68 27.66 -1.52
N ASN A 19 13.38 27.90 -1.41
CA ASN A 19 12.67 27.82 -0.14
C ASN A 19 12.72 26.39 0.43
N GLY A 20 12.60 25.37 -0.43
CA GLY A 20 12.70 23.96 -0.02
C GLY A 20 14.07 23.60 0.56
N ILE A 21 15.16 24.09 -0.04
CA ILE A 21 16.52 23.88 0.48
C ILE A 21 16.69 24.55 1.84
N ILE A 22 16.31 25.83 1.96
CA ILE A 22 16.40 26.57 3.22
C ILE A 22 15.57 25.89 4.31
N MET A 23 14.34 25.49 3.99
CA MET A 23 13.45 24.76 4.89
C MET A 23 14.08 23.45 5.36
N SER A 24 14.66 22.65 4.44
CA SER A 24 15.28 21.36 4.77
C SER A 24 16.51 21.53 5.67
N CYS A 25 17.38 22.50 5.37
CA CYS A 25 18.57 22.81 6.17
C CYS A 25 18.21 23.25 7.60
N ASN A 26 17.07 23.93 7.78
CA ASN A 26 16.59 24.34 9.10
C ASN A 26 15.82 23.23 9.81
N ALA A 27 15.02 22.44 9.09
CA ALA A 27 14.15 21.42 9.67
C ALA A 27 14.93 20.21 10.22
N VAL A 28 15.96 19.74 9.52
CA VAL A 28 16.69 18.52 9.93
C VAL A 28 17.41 18.68 11.29
N PRO A 29 18.14 19.78 11.58
CA PRO A 29 18.73 20.00 12.89
C PRO A 29 17.69 20.14 14.00
N LEU A 30 16.60 20.87 13.74
CA LEU A 30 15.50 21.04 14.71
C LEU A 30 14.82 19.70 15.02
N PHE A 31 14.59 18.89 13.99
CA PHE A 31 14.05 17.55 14.13
C PHE A 31 14.97 16.66 14.98
N PHE A 32 16.28 16.67 14.71
CA PHE A 32 17.24 15.91 15.50
C PHE A 32 17.30 16.37 16.96
N ALA A 33 17.35 17.69 17.20
CA ALA A 33 17.39 18.24 18.55
C ALA A 33 16.18 17.78 19.38
N LYS A 34 14.98 17.85 18.78
CA LYS A 34 13.74 17.39 19.41
C LYS A 34 13.76 15.88 19.71
N LEU A 35 14.16 15.05 18.75
CA LEU A 35 14.24 13.61 18.98
C LEU A 35 15.30 13.22 20.01
N LYS A 36 16.41 13.96 20.07
CA LYS A 36 17.46 13.74 21.07
C LYS A 36 16.95 14.07 22.48
N GLU A 37 16.18 15.14 22.63
CA GLU A 37 15.55 15.51 23.89
C GLU A 37 14.47 14.49 24.32
N GLU A 38 13.56 14.13 23.42
CA GLU A 38 12.40 13.27 23.75
C GLU A 38 12.75 11.77 23.85
N HIS A 39 13.71 11.30 23.05
CA HIS A 39 13.97 9.87 22.86
C HIS A 39 15.44 9.47 23.04
N GLN A 40 16.33 10.41 23.39
CA GLN A 40 17.76 10.15 23.64
C GLN A 40 18.47 9.45 22.47
N ILE A 41 18.09 9.77 21.23
CA ILE A 41 18.72 9.18 20.04
C ILE A 41 20.11 9.79 19.79
N GLU A 42 21.05 8.96 19.33
CA GLU A 42 22.42 9.37 19.04
C GLU A 42 22.55 10.03 17.65
N PHE A 43 21.84 9.51 16.65
CA PHE A 43 21.88 9.99 15.27
C PHE A 43 20.56 9.73 14.53
N VAL A 44 20.37 10.43 13.40
CA VAL A 44 19.24 10.24 12.47
C VAL A 44 19.75 9.78 11.11
N LEU A 45 19.14 8.73 10.57
CA LEU A 45 19.40 8.28 9.20
C LEU A 45 18.65 9.18 8.20
N THR A 46 19.34 10.19 7.67
CA THR A 46 18.76 11.15 6.70
C THR A 46 18.24 10.50 5.42
N ARG A 47 18.77 9.33 5.05
CA ARG A 47 18.24 8.49 3.95
C ARG A 47 16.76 8.11 4.14
N ARG A 48 16.24 8.13 5.36
CA ARG A 48 14.83 7.82 5.66
C ARG A 48 13.92 9.06 5.66
N LEU A 49 14.48 10.26 5.40
CA LEU A 49 13.74 11.52 5.37
C LEU A 49 13.38 11.98 3.93
N ASN A 50 13.62 11.13 2.92
CA ASN A 50 13.30 11.41 1.53
C ASN A 50 12.16 10.52 1.01
N GLN A 51 11.66 10.81 -0.19
CA GLN A 51 10.55 10.06 -0.80
C GLN A 51 10.98 8.85 -1.65
N ASP A 52 12.29 8.55 -1.73
CA ASP A 52 12.83 7.51 -2.61
C ASP A 52 12.17 6.14 -2.38
N VAL A 53 11.87 5.80 -1.13
CA VAL A 53 11.20 4.53 -0.80
C VAL A 53 9.79 4.48 -1.38
N LEU A 54 9.07 5.61 -1.41
CA LEU A 54 7.75 5.70 -2.03
C LEU A 54 7.86 5.64 -3.55
N GLU A 55 8.86 6.30 -4.15
CA GLU A 55 9.11 6.20 -5.59
C GLU A 55 9.46 4.78 -6.02
N GLN A 56 10.30 4.10 -5.24
CA GLN A 56 10.63 2.70 -5.44
C GLN A 56 9.38 1.82 -5.34
N PHE A 57 8.50 2.08 -4.37
CA PHE A 57 7.23 1.38 -4.23
C PHE A 57 6.31 1.59 -5.44
N PHE A 58 6.23 2.81 -5.97
CA PHE A 58 5.49 3.05 -7.23
C PHE A 58 6.14 2.35 -8.43
N GLY A 59 7.47 2.27 -8.48
CA GLY A 59 8.18 1.45 -9.46
C GLY A 59 7.80 -0.03 -9.37
N LEU A 60 7.68 -0.57 -8.15
CA LEU A 60 7.21 -1.94 -7.94
C LEU A 60 5.76 -2.14 -8.41
N ILE A 61 4.87 -1.17 -8.18
CA ILE A 61 3.47 -1.25 -8.67
C ILE A 61 3.42 -1.27 -10.20
N ARG A 62 4.26 -0.47 -10.87
CA ARG A 62 4.34 -0.45 -12.34
C ARG A 62 4.87 -1.77 -12.88
N SER A 63 5.86 -2.37 -12.21
CA SER A 63 6.50 -3.61 -12.69
C SER A 63 5.68 -4.90 -12.53
N VAL A 64 4.61 -4.92 -11.72
CA VAL A 64 3.88 -6.17 -11.40
C VAL A 64 3.26 -6.85 -12.63
N GLU A 65 2.98 -6.13 -13.71
CA GLU A 65 2.30 -6.69 -14.90
C GLU A 65 3.10 -6.49 -16.20
N GLY A 66 4.43 -6.40 -16.09
CA GLY A 66 5.32 -6.35 -17.25
C GLY A 66 5.23 -5.03 -17.99
N LEU A 67 4.71 -5.03 -19.22
CA LEU A 67 4.71 -3.89 -20.16
C LEU A 67 3.61 -2.84 -19.90
N HIS A 68 2.81 -2.98 -18.84
CA HIS A 68 1.73 -2.05 -18.52
C HIS A 68 2.16 -1.05 -17.42
N ASP A 69 2.95 -0.08 -17.85
CA ASP A 69 3.64 0.91 -16.99
C ASP A 69 2.74 2.02 -16.44
N ASP A 70 1.60 2.29 -17.09
CA ASP A 70 0.66 3.35 -16.69
C ASP A 70 -0.73 2.76 -16.36
N PRO A 71 -0.89 2.15 -15.16
CA PRO A 71 -2.12 1.48 -14.78
C PRO A 71 -3.27 2.47 -14.57
N HIS A 72 -4.47 2.06 -14.97
CA HIS A 72 -5.68 2.77 -14.56
C HIS A 72 -5.88 2.69 -13.04
N VAL A 73 -6.64 3.62 -12.45
CA VAL A 73 -6.85 3.71 -10.99
C VAL A 73 -7.31 2.37 -10.38
N LEU A 74 -8.21 1.67 -11.06
CA LEU A 74 -8.71 0.36 -10.60
C LEU A 74 -7.60 -0.71 -10.58
N GLU A 75 -6.75 -0.72 -11.61
CA GLU A 75 -5.63 -1.64 -11.71
C GLU A 75 -4.56 -1.33 -10.66
N PHE A 76 -4.29 -0.05 -10.43
CA PHE A 76 -3.44 0.39 -9.33
C PHE A 76 -3.95 -0.16 -7.98
N MET A 77 -5.24 -0.05 -7.69
CA MET A 77 -5.84 -0.58 -6.46
C MET A 77 -5.68 -2.11 -6.36
N HIS A 78 -5.89 -2.84 -7.45
CA HIS A 78 -5.69 -4.30 -7.48
C HIS A 78 -4.22 -4.69 -7.26
N ARG A 79 -3.28 -4.00 -7.92
CA ARG A 79 -1.84 -4.21 -7.79
C ARG A 79 -1.36 -3.88 -6.38
N PHE A 80 -1.80 -2.76 -5.82
CA PHE A 80 -1.51 -2.35 -4.44
C PHE A 80 -1.99 -3.41 -3.44
N LYS A 81 -3.25 -3.86 -3.57
CA LYS A 81 -3.82 -4.92 -2.72
C LYS A 81 -3.02 -6.21 -2.83
N ARG A 82 -2.62 -6.61 -4.04
CA ARG A 82 -1.82 -7.80 -4.28
C ARG A 82 -0.45 -7.71 -3.59
N LEU A 83 0.26 -6.59 -3.70
CA LEU A 83 1.56 -6.36 -3.03
C LEU A 83 1.46 -6.34 -1.50
N MET A 84 0.38 -5.79 -0.96
CA MET A 84 0.14 -5.77 0.49
C MET A 84 -0.14 -7.19 1.04
N LEU A 85 -0.89 -8.00 0.28
CA LEU A 85 -1.19 -9.38 0.66
C LEU A 85 0.03 -10.30 0.51
N SER A 86 0.85 -10.10 -0.53
CA SER A 86 2.06 -10.92 -0.72
C SER A 86 3.11 -10.69 0.35
N SER A 87 3.22 -9.46 0.86
CA SER A 87 4.20 -9.10 1.88
C SER A 87 3.81 -9.55 3.30
N ASN A 88 2.52 -9.81 3.54
CA ASN A 88 1.98 -10.15 4.86
C ASN A 88 1.24 -11.49 4.82
N THR A 89 1.96 -12.59 4.56
CA THR A 89 1.44 -13.97 4.51
C THR A 89 0.67 -14.39 5.77
N GLU A 90 0.97 -13.77 6.91
CA GLU A 90 0.24 -13.93 8.18
C GLU A 90 -1.25 -13.53 8.10
N LEU A 91 -1.61 -12.56 7.25
CA LEU A 91 -3.02 -12.18 7.03
C LEU A 91 -3.77 -13.28 6.26
N ILE A 92 -3.06 -14.01 5.41
CA ILE A 92 -3.62 -15.10 4.58
C ILE A 92 -3.71 -16.40 5.40
N SER A 93 -2.80 -16.63 6.34
CA SER A 93 -2.80 -17.84 7.18
C SER A 93 -3.91 -17.80 8.24
N LYS A 94 -4.14 -16.67 8.92
CA LYS A 94 -5.11 -16.53 10.02
C LYS A 94 -6.58 -16.54 9.60
N SER A 95 -6.87 -16.23 8.33
CA SER A 95 -8.24 -16.31 7.79
C SER A 95 -8.67 -17.74 7.43
N ARG A 96 -7.74 -18.72 7.44
CA ARG A 96 -8.09 -20.14 7.38
C ARG A 96 -8.44 -20.65 8.77
N LEU A 97 -9.67 -20.39 9.21
CA LEU A 97 -10.27 -21.24 10.24
C LEU A 97 -10.13 -22.72 9.80
N PRO A 98 -9.81 -23.66 10.70
CA PRO A 98 -9.70 -25.06 10.33
C PRO A 98 -11.01 -25.47 9.66
N ARG A 99 -10.91 -25.94 8.41
CA ARG A 99 -12.04 -26.57 7.71
C ARG A 99 -12.51 -27.71 8.60
N ASN A 100 -13.59 -27.49 9.34
CA ASN A 100 -14.19 -28.49 10.19
C ASN A 100 -14.52 -29.67 9.27
N LYS A 101 -13.75 -30.76 9.35
CA LYS A 101 -14.09 -32.04 8.72
C LYS A 101 -15.25 -32.64 9.51
N GLY A 102 -16.37 -31.92 9.55
CA GLY A 102 -17.65 -32.47 9.94
C GLY A 102 -17.97 -33.56 8.94
N LYS A 103 -17.95 -34.81 9.40
CA LYS A 103 -18.44 -35.96 8.66
C LYS A 103 -19.95 -35.76 8.45
N THR A 104 -20.35 -34.97 7.44
CA THR A 104 -21.72 -35.02 6.95
C THR A 104 -21.85 -36.31 6.16
N LYS A 105 -22.37 -37.36 6.82
CA LYS A 105 -22.89 -38.52 6.08
C LYS A 105 -23.89 -37.98 5.04
N PRO A 106 -23.83 -38.45 3.79
CA PRO A 106 -24.83 -38.06 2.79
C PRO A 106 -26.23 -38.43 3.29
N PRO A 107 -27.26 -37.62 2.96
CA PRO A 107 -28.62 -37.87 3.42
C PRO A 107 -29.11 -39.22 2.90
N GLU A 108 -29.56 -40.06 3.83
CA GLU A 108 -30.17 -41.35 3.58
C GLU A 108 -31.49 -41.10 2.83
N ILE A 109 -31.56 -41.56 1.58
CA ILE A 109 -32.75 -41.45 0.74
C ILE A 109 -33.85 -42.28 1.39
N ALA A 110 -34.83 -41.60 1.99
CA ALA A 110 -36.00 -42.24 2.57
C ALA A 110 -36.71 -43.08 1.48
N LYS A 111 -36.79 -44.40 1.69
CA LYS A 111 -37.59 -45.29 0.84
C LYS A 111 -39.07 -44.96 1.03
N PRO A 112 -39.89 -44.94 -0.04
CA PRO A 112 -41.30 -44.60 0.07
C PRO A 112 -42.05 -45.65 0.89
N THR A 113 -42.77 -45.17 1.91
CA THR A 113 -43.72 -45.91 2.74
C THR A 113 -44.74 -46.62 1.86
N GLN A 114 -44.78 -47.96 1.90
CA GLN A 114 -45.88 -48.72 1.32
C GLN A 114 -47.16 -48.39 2.09
N SER A 115 -48.05 -47.60 1.47
CA SER A 115 -49.42 -47.43 1.94
C SER A 115 -50.23 -48.65 1.53
N MET A 116 -50.76 -49.33 2.53
CA MET A 116 -51.79 -50.36 2.47
C MET A 116 -52.93 -49.94 1.54
N LEU A 117 -53.24 -50.77 0.53
CA LEU A 117 -54.53 -50.72 -0.14
C LEU A 117 -54.95 -52.15 -0.55
N GLY A 118 -56.04 -52.62 0.04
CA GLY A 118 -56.99 -53.53 -0.62
C GLY A 118 -56.75 -55.03 -0.48
N GLN A 119 -57.20 -55.61 0.63
CA GLN A 119 -57.87 -56.90 0.58
C GLN A 119 -59.15 -56.74 -0.26
N MET A 120 -59.26 -57.38 -1.42
CA MET A 120 -60.52 -57.72 -2.09
C MET A 120 -60.24 -58.84 -3.10
N HIS A 121 -60.29 -60.09 -2.63
CA HIS A 121 -61.06 -61.22 -3.18
C HIS A 121 -60.65 -62.53 -2.49
#